data_AF-A0A3C1F1P2-F1
#
_entry.id   AF-A0A3C1F1P2-F1
#
_cell.length_a   1.000
_cell.length_b   1.000
_cell.length_c   1.000
_cell.angle_alpha   90.00
_cell.angle_beta   90.00
_cell.angle_gamma   90.00
#
_symmetry.space_group_name_H-M   'P 1'
#
loop_
_entity.id
_entity.type
_entity.pdbx_description
1 polymer ?
#
loop_
_entity_poly.entity_id
_entity_poly.type
_entity_poly.pdbx_seq_one_letter_code
_entity_poly.pdbx_strand_id
1 'polypeptide(L)'
;MKKLIIIPFLLLNNFVFSAIIHINNEDEIKKYAVNVSIISENVFIIPMDLLASISDENKKLVNEIASKDNNEFAGTTYTEVILPVLIKIHLEDNAKEQVKKGKDIYQQIFGKKPSIFYPYMGIMSEEARVILEEYDYNVCITTSEAFFDLKSTMTISQPDLSRWIEDPAQKLVWEHLKKAQLKLIEYESSDSYDKEKYQAALEEIYSLEKPIWFENYVSYDAGKKKENDLWFRAGLSNVYRIIAIKPPSEISIPFFVSADNLFLPSPTTNEYIVFFNDESDKDIILSSCNIISFGVQKSTLGITFNIFVSSQESEVVDIYIDMNKKNNAGETSFLLGHKGFTDMLSAWEYAISVSTADACLYRYNHRGFPTAIKLFSIKKESQRNLVEFLIPETYIRGNPANWGYIIAGFLPTGDIFDIIGNDIPLQDAIIQVPALRMK
;
A
#
# COMPACT_ATOMS: atom_id res chain seq x y z
N MET A 1 -19.62 12.00 -66.85
CA MET A 1 -19.12 12.51 -65.56
C MET A 1 -18.50 11.36 -64.79
N LYS A 2 -17.20 11.44 -64.51
CA LYS A 2 -16.46 10.50 -63.67
C LYS A 2 -16.97 10.63 -62.22
N LYS A 3 -17.40 9.54 -61.59
CA LYS A 3 -17.38 9.44 -60.13
C LYS A 3 -16.25 8.49 -59.75
N LEU A 4 -15.17 9.13 -59.31
CA LEU A 4 -14.01 8.51 -58.68
C LEU A 4 -14.50 7.91 -57.36
N ILE A 5 -14.55 6.59 -57.25
CA ILE A 5 -14.71 5.92 -55.96
C ILE A 5 -13.31 5.82 -55.38
N ILE A 6 -13.05 6.66 -54.37
CA ILE A 6 -11.87 6.57 -53.52
C ILE A 6 -12.09 5.36 -52.62
N ILE A 7 -11.34 4.28 -52.85
CA ILE A 7 -11.23 3.17 -51.91
C ILE A 7 -10.26 3.64 -50.81
N PRO A 8 -10.65 3.68 -49.53
CA PRO A 8 -9.69 3.90 -48.46
C PRO A 8 -8.85 2.62 -48.34
N PHE A 9 -7.56 2.76 -48.61
CA PHE A 9 -6.55 1.74 -48.35
C PHE A 9 -6.41 1.61 -46.82
N LEU A 10 -7.17 0.70 -46.21
CA LEU A 10 -6.91 0.23 -44.85
C LEU A 10 -5.64 -0.61 -44.90
N LEU A 11 -4.49 0.02 -44.64
CA LEU A 11 -3.26 -0.67 -44.29
C LEU A 11 -3.43 -1.26 -42.89
N LEU A 12 -4.08 -2.42 -42.80
CA LEU A 12 -3.86 -3.36 -41.70
C LEU A 12 -2.45 -3.92 -41.89
N ASN A 13 -1.43 -3.23 -41.34
CA ASN A 13 -0.14 -3.86 -41.09
C ASN A 13 -0.38 -4.90 -40.00
N ASN A 14 -0.63 -6.14 -40.41
CA ASN A 14 -0.51 -7.30 -39.53
C ASN A 14 0.97 -7.37 -39.13
N PHE A 15 1.31 -6.83 -37.96
CA PHE A 15 2.57 -7.11 -37.30
C PHE A 15 2.57 -8.59 -36.93
N VAL A 16 3.17 -9.44 -37.77
CA VAL A 16 3.30 -10.88 -37.50
C VAL A 16 4.68 -11.12 -36.91
N PHE A 17 4.88 -10.61 -35.70
CA PHE A 17 6.07 -10.96 -34.94
C PHE A 17 5.98 -12.43 -34.50
N SER A 18 7.09 -13.13 -34.67
CA SER A 18 7.27 -14.56 -34.44
C SER A 18 7.62 -14.91 -32.98
N ALA A 19 8.22 -13.99 -32.23
CA ALA A 19 8.61 -14.19 -30.84
C ALA A 19 8.77 -12.86 -30.08
N ILE A 20 8.39 -12.89 -28.80
CA ILE A 20 8.72 -11.85 -27.82
C ILE A 20 9.87 -12.38 -26.95
N ILE A 21 10.95 -11.60 -26.84
CA ILE A 21 12.19 -12.02 -26.19
C ILE A 21 12.50 -11.06 -25.05
N HIS A 22 12.50 -11.59 -23.83
CA HIS A 22 12.91 -10.87 -22.64
C HIS A 22 14.43 -10.99 -22.45
N ILE A 23 15.07 -9.86 -22.19
CA ILE A 23 16.49 -9.75 -21.85
C ILE A 23 16.57 -9.13 -20.46
N ASN A 24 16.92 -9.95 -19.48
CA ASN A 24 16.90 -9.56 -18.07
C ASN A 24 18.30 -9.28 -17.50
N ASN A 25 19.36 -9.52 -18.28
CA ASN A 25 20.75 -9.29 -17.87
C ASN A 25 21.68 -9.10 -19.08
N GLU A 26 22.90 -8.64 -18.82
CA GLU A 26 23.90 -8.39 -19.87
C GLU A 26 24.38 -9.66 -20.60
N ASP A 27 24.38 -10.82 -19.94
CA ASP A 27 24.81 -12.07 -20.57
C ASP A 27 23.83 -12.53 -21.66
N GLU A 28 22.54 -12.28 -21.45
CA GLU A 28 21.51 -12.51 -22.46
C GLU A 28 21.67 -11.61 -23.68
N ILE A 29 22.10 -10.35 -23.53
CA ILE A 29 22.40 -9.46 -24.66
C ILE A 29 23.42 -10.11 -25.60
N LYS A 30 24.53 -10.62 -25.03
CA LYS A 30 25.59 -11.28 -25.81
C LYS A 30 25.08 -12.55 -26.48
N LYS A 31 24.29 -13.35 -25.77
CA LYS A 31 23.67 -14.58 -26.30
C LYS A 31 22.80 -14.29 -27.53
N TYR A 32 21.97 -13.26 -27.48
CA TYR A 32 21.08 -12.90 -28.59
C TYR A 32 21.80 -12.16 -29.71
N ALA A 33 22.83 -11.36 -29.42
CA ALA A 33 23.65 -10.76 -30.48
C ALA A 33 24.21 -11.80 -31.45
N VAL A 34 24.62 -12.97 -30.93
CA VAL A 34 25.19 -14.09 -31.71
C VAL A 34 24.12 -14.99 -32.34
N ASN A 35 23.01 -15.26 -31.65
CA ASN A 35 22.09 -16.35 -32.02
C ASN A 35 20.72 -15.92 -32.58
N VAL A 36 20.45 -14.62 -32.76
CA VAL A 36 19.14 -14.19 -33.27
C VAL A 36 18.92 -14.71 -34.68
N SER A 37 17.91 -15.57 -34.82
CA SER A 37 17.47 -16.15 -36.07
C SER A 37 17.12 -15.05 -37.07
N ILE A 38 17.73 -15.11 -38.26
CA ILE A 38 17.56 -14.09 -39.32
C ILE A 38 16.17 -14.19 -39.98
N ILE A 39 15.41 -15.26 -39.70
CA ILE A 39 14.22 -15.65 -40.47
C ILE A 39 12.92 -15.10 -39.85
N SER A 40 12.93 -14.66 -38.60
CA SER A 40 11.72 -14.43 -37.83
C SER A 40 11.66 -13.00 -37.28
N GLU A 41 10.53 -12.31 -37.42
CA GLU A 41 10.32 -10.96 -36.85
C GLU A 41 10.26 -11.06 -35.32
N ASN A 42 11.16 -10.41 -34.57
CA ASN A 42 11.25 -10.52 -33.11
C ASN A 42 11.04 -9.17 -32.44
N VAL A 43 10.38 -9.18 -31.28
CA VAL A 43 10.32 -8.02 -30.38
C VAL A 43 11.11 -8.29 -29.12
N PHE A 44 12.09 -7.43 -28.83
CA PHE A 44 12.93 -7.52 -27.65
C PHE A 44 12.43 -6.56 -26.57
N ILE A 45 12.47 -7.03 -25.33
CA ILE A 45 12.14 -6.26 -24.14
C ILE A 45 13.36 -6.28 -23.22
N ILE A 46 13.89 -5.10 -22.95
CA ILE A 46 14.96 -4.87 -21.96
C ILE A 46 14.37 -3.91 -20.91
N PRO A 47 14.47 -4.18 -19.60
CA PRO A 47 14.16 -3.19 -18.57
C PRO A 47 14.93 -1.88 -18.80
N MET A 48 14.27 -0.73 -18.68
CA MET A 48 14.89 0.55 -19.06
C MET A 48 16.03 0.96 -18.11
N ASP A 49 15.95 0.59 -16.83
CA ASP A 49 17.03 0.75 -15.86
C ASP A 49 18.26 -0.12 -16.19
N LEU A 50 18.06 -1.36 -16.66
CA LEU A 50 19.12 -2.18 -17.23
C LEU A 50 19.70 -1.52 -18.49
N LEU A 51 18.85 -1.12 -19.44
CA LEU A 51 19.29 -0.51 -20.70
C LEU A 51 20.08 0.80 -20.49
N ALA A 52 19.74 1.57 -19.47
CA ALA A 52 20.48 2.78 -19.09
C ALA A 52 21.88 2.47 -18.52
N SER A 53 22.01 1.36 -17.79
CA SER A 53 23.22 0.99 -17.03
C SER A 53 24.18 0.06 -17.76
N ILE A 54 23.77 -0.57 -18.86
CA ILE A 54 24.65 -1.48 -19.61
C ILE A 54 25.91 -0.78 -20.17
N SER A 55 26.99 -1.56 -20.30
CA SER A 55 28.27 -1.09 -20.84
C SER A 55 28.17 -0.55 -22.28
N ASP A 56 29.09 0.34 -22.69
CA ASP A 56 29.15 0.85 -24.07
C ASP A 56 29.34 -0.26 -25.11
N GLU A 57 30.00 -1.36 -24.75
CA GLU A 57 30.10 -2.56 -25.59
C GLU A 57 28.73 -3.21 -25.81
N ASN A 58 27.96 -3.41 -24.72
CA ASN A 58 26.61 -3.97 -24.83
C ASN A 58 25.64 -3.02 -25.53
N LYS A 59 25.78 -1.69 -25.38
CA LYS A 59 24.99 -0.71 -26.14
C LYS A 59 25.22 -0.85 -27.65
N LYS A 60 26.45 -1.16 -28.08
CA LYS A 60 26.74 -1.45 -29.49
C LYS A 60 26.05 -2.74 -29.94
N LEU A 61 26.14 -3.81 -29.14
CA LEU A 61 25.45 -5.07 -29.45
C LEU A 61 23.93 -4.91 -29.55
N VAL A 62 23.32 -4.15 -28.64
CA VAL A 62 21.88 -3.83 -28.68
C VAL A 62 21.52 -3.07 -29.96
N ASN A 63 22.33 -2.07 -30.34
CA ASN A 63 22.13 -1.35 -31.60
C ASN A 63 22.34 -2.23 -32.84
N GLU A 64 23.30 -3.16 -32.80
CA GLU A 64 23.49 -4.15 -33.87
C GLU A 64 22.28 -5.07 -34.02
N ILE A 65 21.70 -5.55 -32.92
CA ILE A 65 20.45 -6.32 -32.93
C ILE A 65 19.31 -5.48 -33.53
N ALA A 66 19.19 -4.21 -33.12
CA ALA A 66 18.13 -3.29 -33.57
C ALA A 66 18.28 -2.85 -35.04
N SER A 67 19.48 -2.95 -35.62
CA SER A 67 19.75 -2.61 -37.02
C SER A 67 19.28 -3.68 -38.02
N LYS A 68 18.95 -4.89 -37.53
CA LYS A 68 18.44 -5.97 -38.37
C LYS A 68 16.94 -5.73 -38.63
N ASP A 69 16.53 -5.73 -39.89
CA ASP A 69 15.16 -5.38 -40.33
C ASP A 69 14.04 -6.19 -39.63
N ASN A 70 14.35 -7.40 -39.17
CA ASN A 70 13.40 -8.30 -38.51
C ASN A 70 13.35 -8.13 -36.99
N ASN A 71 13.97 -7.10 -36.41
CA ASN A 71 14.03 -6.92 -34.96
C ASN A 71 13.50 -5.54 -34.55
N GLU A 72 12.61 -5.52 -33.57
CA GLU A 72 12.15 -4.30 -32.92
C GLU A 72 12.37 -4.38 -31.40
N PHE A 73 12.65 -3.25 -30.77
CA PHE A 73 12.70 -3.15 -29.31
C PHE A 73 11.44 -2.42 -28.84
N ALA A 74 10.75 -2.99 -27.87
CA ALA A 74 9.66 -2.31 -27.19
C ALA A 74 10.21 -1.31 -26.15
N GLY A 75 9.54 -0.17 -26.00
CA GLY A 75 9.70 0.67 -24.82
C GLY A 75 8.98 0.04 -23.63
N THR A 76 9.38 0.40 -22.41
CA THR A 76 8.67 0.04 -21.18
C THR A 76 8.82 1.16 -20.16
N THR A 77 8.20 1.03 -18.98
CA THR A 77 8.39 1.97 -17.87
C THR A 77 9.83 2.00 -17.40
N TYR A 78 10.24 3.10 -16.76
CA TYR A 78 11.59 3.25 -16.25
C TYR A 78 11.99 2.17 -15.21
N THR A 79 11.18 1.94 -14.16
CA THR A 79 11.49 0.95 -13.10
C THR A 79 10.52 -0.23 -13.04
N GLU A 80 10.14 -0.81 -14.19
CA GLU A 80 9.30 -2.03 -14.24
C GLU A 80 8.03 -1.97 -13.37
N VAL A 81 7.36 -0.81 -13.35
CA VAL A 81 6.15 -0.59 -12.55
C VAL A 81 4.90 -1.05 -13.29
N ILE A 82 3.86 -1.41 -12.54
CA ILE A 82 2.54 -1.75 -13.09
C ILE A 82 1.73 -0.46 -13.18
N LEU A 83 1.59 0.09 -14.39
CA LEU A 83 0.89 1.37 -14.61
C LEU A 83 -0.52 1.41 -14.00
N PRO A 84 -1.37 0.37 -14.17
CA PRO A 84 -2.69 0.38 -13.53
C PRO A 84 -2.65 0.46 -12.00
N VAL A 85 -1.59 -0.04 -11.34
CA VAL A 85 -1.44 0.07 -9.88
C VAL A 85 -1.23 1.54 -9.50
N LEU A 86 -0.26 2.21 -10.13
CA LEU A 86 0.02 3.64 -9.85
C LEU A 86 -1.20 4.52 -10.12
N ILE A 87 -1.94 4.26 -11.19
CA ILE A 87 -3.18 4.99 -11.49
C ILE A 87 -4.22 4.72 -10.39
N LYS A 88 -4.42 3.45 -10.02
CA LYS A 88 -5.44 3.05 -9.04
C LYS A 88 -5.20 3.67 -7.66
N ILE A 89 -3.94 3.86 -7.27
CA ILE A 89 -3.58 4.47 -6.00
C ILE A 89 -3.41 6.00 -6.08
N HIS A 90 -3.81 6.65 -7.17
CA HIS A 90 -3.72 8.11 -7.35
C HIS A 90 -2.29 8.67 -7.45
N LEU A 91 -1.42 7.93 -8.14
CA LEU A 91 -0.07 8.35 -8.53
C LEU A 91 0.07 8.44 -10.05
N GLU A 92 -0.93 9.02 -10.72
CA GLU A 92 -0.98 9.14 -12.19
C GLU A 92 0.21 9.94 -12.73
N ASP A 93 0.66 10.98 -12.02
CA ASP A 93 1.84 11.77 -12.42
C ASP A 93 3.12 10.92 -12.43
N ASN A 94 3.27 9.99 -11.48
CA ASN A 94 4.39 9.06 -11.49
C ASN A 94 4.25 8.04 -12.63
N ALA A 95 3.04 7.55 -12.90
CA ALA A 95 2.80 6.69 -14.06
C ALA A 95 3.24 7.37 -15.37
N LYS A 96 2.93 8.67 -15.54
CA LYS A 96 3.36 9.46 -16.69
C LYS A 96 4.88 9.63 -16.74
N GLU A 97 5.52 10.01 -15.64
CA GLU A 97 6.97 10.18 -15.58
C GLU A 97 7.73 8.86 -15.80
N GLN A 98 7.19 7.73 -15.33
CA GLN A 98 7.72 6.39 -15.59
C GLN A 98 7.73 6.04 -17.08
N VAL A 99 6.65 6.35 -17.80
CA VAL A 99 6.56 6.18 -19.25
C VAL A 99 7.50 7.14 -19.97
N LYS A 100 7.51 8.41 -19.58
CA LYS A 100 8.36 9.46 -20.16
C LYS A 100 9.84 9.13 -20.04
N LYS A 101 10.32 8.82 -18.84
CA LYS A 101 11.73 8.44 -18.61
C LYS A 101 12.13 7.20 -19.39
N GLY A 102 11.28 6.17 -19.42
CA GLY A 102 11.53 4.98 -20.21
C GLY A 102 11.67 5.29 -21.71
N LYS A 103 10.78 6.14 -22.23
CA LYS A 103 10.84 6.64 -23.62
C LYS A 103 12.10 7.47 -23.89
N ASP A 104 12.51 8.33 -22.95
CA ASP A 104 13.71 9.16 -23.08
C ASP A 104 14.98 8.31 -23.12
N ILE A 105 15.10 7.31 -22.24
CA ILE A 105 16.22 6.34 -22.25
C ILE A 105 16.25 5.59 -23.58
N TYR A 106 15.10 5.07 -24.02
CA TYR A 106 15.01 4.39 -25.31
C TYR A 106 15.51 5.29 -26.45
N GLN A 107 15.04 6.54 -26.52
CA GLN A 107 15.43 7.48 -27.56
C GLN A 107 16.91 7.84 -27.52
N GLN A 108 17.50 7.97 -26.32
CA GLN A 108 18.94 8.21 -26.16
C GLN A 108 19.79 7.05 -26.72
N ILE A 109 19.34 5.81 -26.55
CA ILE A 109 20.10 4.62 -26.95
C ILE A 109 19.91 4.29 -28.44
N PHE A 110 18.68 4.35 -28.94
CA PHE A 110 18.33 3.93 -30.30
C PHE A 110 18.21 5.08 -31.31
N GLY A 111 18.28 6.34 -30.85
CA GLY A 111 18.14 7.53 -31.71
C GLY A 111 16.75 7.75 -32.31
N LYS A 112 15.76 6.94 -31.92
CA LYS A 112 14.36 7.01 -32.38
C LYS A 112 13.41 6.77 -31.21
N LYS A 113 12.17 7.25 -31.32
CA LYS A 113 11.11 6.96 -30.34
C LYS A 113 10.61 5.51 -30.52
N PRO A 114 10.28 4.80 -29.43
CA PRO A 114 9.65 3.49 -29.51
C PRO A 114 8.21 3.62 -30.05
N SER A 115 7.78 2.63 -30.84
CA SER A 115 6.40 2.55 -31.34
C SER A 115 5.55 1.52 -30.58
N ILE A 116 6.22 0.48 -30.07
CA ILE A 116 5.67 -0.62 -29.29
C ILE A 116 5.98 -0.39 -27.81
N PHE A 117 4.99 -0.61 -26.95
CA PHE A 117 5.14 -0.60 -25.50
C PHE A 117 4.95 -2.00 -24.91
N TYR A 118 5.82 -2.40 -24.01
CA TYR A 118 5.62 -3.55 -23.14
C TYR A 118 5.26 -3.05 -21.73
N PRO A 119 3.99 -3.15 -21.30
CA PRO A 119 3.65 -2.94 -19.91
C PRO A 119 4.22 -4.08 -19.07
N TYR A 120 4.69 -3.78 -17.86
CA TYR A 120 5.25 -4.81 -16.98
C TYR A 120 4.23 -5.93 -16.73
N MET A 121 4.67 -7.18 -16.87
CA MET A 121 3.83 -8.40 -16.84
C MET A 121 2.70 -8.43 -17.88
N GLY A 122 2.71 -7.56 -18.89
CA GLY A 122 1.62 -7.43 -19.86
C GLY A 122 0.34 -6.78 -19.30
N ILE A 123 0.37 -6.26 -18.06
CA ILE A 123 -0.81 -5.76 -17.35
C ILE A 123 -1.16 -4.35 -17.81
N MET A 124 -2.41 -4.14 -18.23
CA MET A 124 -2.84 -2.88 -18.81
C MET A 124 -4.30 -2.57 -18.43
N SER A 125 -4.68 -1.29 -18.45
CA SER A 125 -6.03 -0.80 -18.21
C SER A 125 -6.37 0.32 -19.19
N GLU A 126 -7.65 0.68 -19.31
CA GLU A 126 -8.09 1.75 -20.19
C GLU A 126 -7.43 3.10 -19.87
N GLU A 127 -7.21 3.38 -18.58
CA GLU A 127 -6.54 4.58 -18.11
C GLU A 127 -5.06 4.58 -18.49
N ALA A 128 -4.39 3.42 -18.40
CA ALA A 128 -3.02 3.28 -18.88
C ALA A 128 -2.92 3.45 -20.40
N ARG A 129 -3.91 2.97 -21.17
CA ARG A 129 -3.99 3.18 -22.63
C ARG A 129 -3.92 4.67 -22.98
N VAL A 130 -4.69 5.51 -22.28
CA VAL A 130 -4.71 6.97 -22.50
C VAL A 130 -3.33 7.59 -22.26
N ILE A 131 -2.62 7.17 -21.21
CA ILE A 131 -1.25 7.63 -20.95
C ILE A 131 -0.33 7.23 -22.11
N LEU A 132 -0.38 5.97 -22.57
CA LEU A 132 0.48 5.50 -23.65
C LEU A 132 0.22 6.24 -24.98
N GLU A 133 -1.04 6.57 -25.28
CA GLU A 133 -1.40 7.39 -26.44
C GLU A 133 -0.84 8.82 -26.35
N GLU A 134 -0.87 9.44 -25.16
CA GLU A 134 -0.26 10.75 -24.90
C GLU A 134 1.25 10.74 -25.22
N TYR A 135 1.91 9.61 -25.01
CA TYR A 135 3.33 9.40 -25.32
C TYR A 135 3.58 8.72 -26.69
N ASP A 136 2.71 8.91 -27.69
CA ASP A 136 2.89 8.47 -29.08
C ASP A 136 3.07 6.94 -29.29
N TYR A 137 2.75 6.10 -28.30
CA TYR A 137 2.77 4.65 -28.52
C TYR A 137 1.58 4.24 -29.40
N ASN A 138 1.79 3.27 -30.29
CA ASN A 138 0.74 2.78 -31.19
C ASN A 138 0.29 1.37 -30.82
N VAL A 139 1.20 0.57 -30.29
CA VAL A 139 0.95 -0.84 -30.00
C VAL A 139 1.41 -1.14 -28.58
N CYS A 140 0.63 -1.93 -27.85
CA CYS A 140 1.10 -2.55 -26.62
C CYS A 140 1.08 -4.07 -26.70
N ILE A 141 2.00 -4.71 -25.98
CA ILE A 141 2.04 -6.17 -25.83
C ILE A 141 1.23 -6.56 -24.59
N THR A 142 0.31 -7.50 -24.74
CA THR A 142 -0.59 -7.95 -23.66
C THR A 142 -0.01 -9.13 -22.88
N THR A 143 -0.67 -9.52 -21.78
CA THR A 143 -0.34 -10.73 -20.99
C THR A 143 -0.31 -12.02 -21.81
N SER A 144 -1.11 -12.11 -22.88
CA SER A 144 -1.12 -13.27 -23.79
C SER A 144 -0.11 -13.15 -24.92
N GLU A 145 0.88 -12.27 -24.79
CA GLU A 145 1.91 -12.00 -25.81
C GLU A 145 1.33 -11.52 -27.16
N ALA A 146 0.10 -11.01 -27.15
CA ALA A 146 -0.56 -10.49 -28.33
C ALA A 146 -0.34 -8.97 -28.46
N PHE A 147 -0.17 -8.50 -29.69
CA PHE A 147 -0.09 -7.08 -30.04
C PHE A 147 -1.48 -6.48 -30.07
N PHE A 148 -1.69 -5.45 -29.26
CA PHE A 148 -2.92 -4.70 -29.15
C PHE A 148 -2.70 -3.29 -29.72
N ASP A 149 -3.48 -2.94 -30.75
CA ASP A 149 -3.50 -1.59 -31.31
C ASP A 149 -4.18 -0.64 -30.32
N LEU A 150 -3.43 0.33 -29.81
CA LEU A 150 -3.91 1.29 -28.81
C LEU A 150 -5.03 2.18 -29.35
N LYS A 151 -5.13 2.33 -30.68
CA LYS A 151 -6.19 3.09 -31.37
C LYS A 151 -7.43 2.24 -31.67
N SER A 152 -7.41 0.96 -31.32
CA SER A 152 -8.56 0.07 -31.48
C SER A 152 -9.75 0.54 -30.66
N THR A 153 -10.97 0.29 -31.16
CA THR A 153 -12.20 0.51 -30.38
C THR A 153 -12.52 -0.64 -29.42
N MET A 154 -11.65 -1.65 -29.33
CA MET A 154 -11.81 -2.77 -28.41
C MET A 154 -11.56 -2.32 -26.97
N THR A 155 -12.49 -2.65 -26.08
CA THR A 155 -12.36 -2.34 -24.65
C THR A 155 -11.36 -3.27 -23.98
N ILE A 156 -10.49 -2.71 -23.15
CA ILE A 156 -9.57 -3.47 -22.29
C ILE A 156 -10.29 -3.84 -21.01
N SER A 157 -10.27 -5.13 -20.66
CA SER A 157 -10.78 -5.61 -19.39
C SER A 157 -9.95 -5.04 -18.24
N GLN A 158 -10.62 -4.57 -17.19
CA GLN A 158 -9.94 -4.07 -16.00
C GLN A 158 -9.16 -5.22 -15.32
N PRO A 159 -7.86 -5.02 -15.02
CA PRO A 159 -7.03 -6.06 -14.42
C PRO A 159 -7.36 -6.25 -12.94
N ASP A 160 -7.14 -7.47 -12.43
CA ASP A 160 -7.13 -7.72 -10.99
C ASP A 160 -5.81 -7.22 -10.40
N LEU A 161 -5.90 -6.22 -9.52
CA LEU A 161 -4.76 -5.57 -8.88
C LEU A 161 -4.58 -6.00 -7.42
N SER A 162 -5.40 -6.94 -6.93
CA SER A 162 -5.46 -7.31 -5.51
C SER A 162 -4.12 -7.73 -4.92
N ARG A 163 -3.25 -8.32 -5.75
CA ARG A 163 -1.89 -8.74 -5.40
C ARG A 163 -0.99 -7.60 -4.89
N TRP A 164 -1.26 -6.34 -5.23
CA TRP A 164 -0.37 -5.21 -4.92
C TRP A 164 -1.00 -4.07 -4.10
N ILE A 165 -2.32 -4.04 -3.93
CA ILE A 165 -3.02 -2.89 -3.31
C ILE A 165 -4.01 -3.25 -2.20
N GLU A 166 -4.34 -4.53 -1.99
CA GLU A 166 -5.46 -4.88 -1.10
C GLU A 166 -5.04 -5.17 0.34
N ASP A 167 -3.82 -5.66 0.55
CA ASP A 167 -3.35 -6.01 1.89
C ASP A 167 -3.15 -4.75 2.76
N PRO A 168 -3.51 -4.79 4.06
CA PRO A 168 -3.32 -3.65 4.97
C PRO A 168 -1.91 -3.08 4.97
N ALA A 169 -0.88 -3.93 4.96
CA ALA A 169 0.51 -3.48 4.91
C ALA A 169 0.81 -2.77 3.58
N GLN A 170 0.29 -3.28 2.46
CA GLN A 170 0.44 -2.64 1.15
C GLN A 170 -0.21 -1.25 1.12
N LYS A 171 -1.44 -1.13 1.65
CA LYS A 171 -2.15 0.16 1.75
C LYS A 171 -1.33 1.18 2.55
N LEU A 172 -0.81 0.77 3.71
CA LEU A 172 0.02 1.61 4.56
C LEU A 172 1.32 2.07 3.88
N VAL A 173 1.97 1.14 3.18
CA VAL A 173 3.20 1.40 2.42
C VAL A 173 2.95 2.42 1.32
N TRP A 174 1.87 2.28 0.55
CA TRP A 174 1.47 3.24 -0.48
C TRP A 174 1.20 4.63 0.10
N GLU A 175 0.53 4.72 1.24
CA GLU A 175 0.29 6.01 1.92
C GLU A 175 1.60 6.70 2.36
N HIS A 176 2.57 5.94 2.85
CA HIS A 176 3.88 6.50 3.20
C HIS A 176 4.67 6.98 1.96
N LEU A 177 4.54 6.27 0.84
CA LEU A 177 5.15 6.69 -0.42
C LEU A 177 4.53 8.00 -0.91
N LYS A 178 3.20 8.15 -0.86
CA LYS A 178 2.50 9.41 -1.19
C LYS A 178 2.94 10.56 -0.30
N LYS A 179 3.04 10.34 1.02
CA LYS A 179 3.56 11.35 1.97
C LYS A 179 4.97 11.79 1.59
N ALA A 180 5.85 10.85 1.24
CA ALA A 180 7.22 11.16 0.83
C ALA A 180 7.25 11.96 -0.49
N GLN A 181 6.40 11.62 -1.45
CA GLN A 181 6.29 12.34 -2.71
C GLN A 181 5.74 13.77 -2.52
N LEU A 182 4.69 13.95 -1.70
CA LEU A 182 4.20 15.28 -1.32
C LEU A 182 5.33 16.11 -0.71
N LYS A 183 6.18 15.49 0.11
CA LYS A 183 7.33 16.18 0.69
C LYS A 183 8.38 16.59 -0.34
N LEU A 184 8.57 15.81 -1.41
CA LEU A 184 9.42 16.21 -2.53
C LEU A 184 8.85 17.40 -3.29
N ILE A 185 7.53 17.45 -3.52
CA ILE A 185 6.86 18.59 -4.17
C ILE A 185 7.03 19.86 -3.32
N GLU A 186 6.86 19.76 -2.00
CA GLU A 186 7.13 20.87 -1.08
C GLU A 186 8.60 21.32 -1.13
N TYR A 187 9.53 20.37 -1.20
CA TYR A 187 10.96 20.65 -1.29
C TYR A 187 11.32 21.36 -2.61
N GLU A 188 10.71 20.97 -3.73
CA GLU A 188 10.87 21.63 -5.04
C GLU A 188 10.47 23.10 -5.00
N SER A 189 9.46 23.44 -4.20
CA SER A 189 8.98 24.82 -4.03
C SER A 189 9.72 25.62 -2.95
N SER A 190 10.75 25.05 -2.32
CA SER A 190 11.43 25.64 -1.16
C SER A 190 12.70 26.43 -1.54
N ASP A 191 13.10 27.37 -0.68
CA ASP A 191 14.36 28.12 -0.83
C ASP A 191 15.62 27.22 -0.73
N SER A 192 15.47 26.03 -0.15
CA SER A 192 16.54 25.04 -0.01
C SER A 192 16.62 24.07 -1.19
N TYR A 193 15.85 24.31 -2.26
CA TYR A 193 15.79 23.43 -3.41
C TYR A 193 17.16 23.23 -4.05
N ASP A 194 17.50 21.96 -4.24
CA ASP A 194 18.65 21.50 -4.98
C ASP A 194 18.18 20.43 -5.95
N LYS A 195 18.40 20.68 -7.25
CA LYS A 195 17.93 19.83 -8.34
C LYS A 195 18.55 18.43 -8.30
N GLU A 196 19.82 18.31 -7.93
CA GLU A 196 20.50 17.01 -7.89
C GLU A 196 19.96 16.16 -6.73
N LYS A 197 19.76 16.77 -5.55
CA LYS A 197 19.13 16.10 -4.42
C LYS A 197 17.69 15.71 -4.70
N TYR A 198 16.92 16.61 -5.31
CA TYR A 198 15.54 16.32 -5.72
C TYR A 198 15.50 15.12 -6.66
N GLN A 199 16.34 15.12 -7.70
CA GLN A 199 16.41 14.01 -8.64
C GLN A 199 16.80 12.71 -7.94
N ALA A 200 17.83 12.73 -7.08
CA ALA A 200 18.27 11.54 -6.36
C ALA A 200 17.18 10.97 -5.44
N ALA A 201 16.43 11.84 -4.74
CA ALA A 201 15.32 11.40 -3.90
C ALA A 201 14.13 10.87 -4.72
N LEU A 202 13.90 11.43 -5.92
CA LEU A 202 12.90 10.95 -6.86
C LEU A 202 13.28 9.59 -7.47
N GLU A 203 14.56 9.34 -7.75
CA GLU A 203 15.05 7.99 -8.13
C GLU A 203 14.75 6.96 -7.04
N GLU A 204 14.93 7.33 -5.77
CA GLU A 204 14.61 6.45 -4.63
C GLU A 204 13.10 6.13 -4.59
N ILE A 205 12.22 7.11 -4.84
CA ILE A 205 10.77 6.89 -4.97
C ILE A 205 10.47 5.90 -6.09
N TYR A 206 11.02 6.09 -7.30
CA TYR A 206 10.77 5.17 -8.42
C TYR A 206 11.27 3.75 -8.15
N SER A 207 12.32 3.58 -7.35
CA SER A 207 12.78 2.26 -6.89
C SER A 207 11.80 1.60 -5.92
N LEU A 208 11.17 2.39 -5.05
CA LEU A 208 10.16 1.92 -4.07
C LEU A 208 8.79 1.63 -4.70
N GLU A 209 8.52 2.11 -5.90
CA GLU A 209 7.30 1.78 -6.67
C GLU A 209 7.32 0.38 -7.29
N LYS A 210 8.47 -0.31 -7.26
CA LYS A 210 8.61 -1.63 -7.88
C LYS A 210 7.60 -2.63 -7.26
N PRO A 211 6.87 -3.41 -8.08
CA PRO A 211 5.86 -4.35 -7.59
C PRO A 211 6.38 -5.37 -6.56
N ILE A 212 7.66 -5.74 -6.65
CA ILE A 212 8.31 -6.73 -5.79
C ILE A 212 8.18 -6.40 -4.30
N TRP A 213 8.23 -5.11 -3.92
CA TRP A 213 8.07 -4.68 -2.53
C TRP A 213 6.71 -5.10 -1.97
N PHE A 214 5.65 -4.87 -2.75
CA PHE A 214 4.27 -5.15 -2.39
C PHE A 214 3.98 -6.65 -2.40
N GLU A 215 4.54 -7.38 -3.37
CA GLU A 215 4.42 -8.85 -3.41
C GLU A 215 5.05 -9.52 -2.19
N ASN A 216 6.14 -8.96 -1.68
CA ASN A 216 6.82 -9.50 -0.53
C ASN A 216 6.02 -9.33 0.77
N TYR A 217 5.20 -8.29 0.90
CA TYR A 217 4.31 -8.11 2.07
C TYR A 217 3.23 -9.19 2.17
N VAL A 218 2.81 -9.77 1.05
CA VAL A 218 1.83 -10.87 1.00
C VAL A 218 2.50 -12.25 0.89
N SER A 219 3.82 -12.33 1.01
CA SER A 219 4.56 -13.60 0.98
C SER A 219 4.22 -14.47 2.19
N TYR A 220 4.19 -15.80 2.04
CA TYR A 220 4.04 -16.71 3.19
C TYR A 220 5.30 -16.79 4.08
N ASP A 221 6.43 -16.24 3.64
CA ASP A 221 7.69 -16.25 4.38
C ASP A 221 7.81 -15.00 5.28
N ALA A 222 7.65 -15.20 6.59
CA ALA A 222 7.75 -14.12 7.58
C ALA A 222 9.14 -13.48 7.64
N GLY A 223 10.21 -14.24 7.40
CA GLY A 223 11.57 -13.72 7.31
C GLY A 223 11.73 -12.78 6.12
N LYS A 224 11.19 -13.17 4.97
CA LYS A 224 11.14 -12.35 3.76
C LYS A 224 10.35 -11.06 3.98
N LYS A 225 9.19 -11.12 4.65
CA LYS A 225 8.43 -9.91 5.02
C LYS A 225 9.27 -8.96 5.87
N LYS A 226 9.97 -9.50 6.88
CA LYS A 226 10.80 -8.72 7.82
C LYS A 226 11.95 -8.01 7.14
N GLU A 227 12.66 -8.72 6.28
CA GLU A 227 13.73 -8.15 5.50
C GLU A 227 13.20 -7.09 4.54
N ASN A 228 12.12 -7.40 3.81
CA ASN A 228 11.48 -6.48 2.87
C ASN A 228 11.09 -5.15 3.54
N ASP A 229 10.43 -5.22 4.69
CA ASP A 229 9.98 -4.05 5.43
C ASP A 229 11.13 -3.18 5.95
N LEU A 230 12.19 -3.81 6.46
CA LEU A 230 13.39 -3.11 6.90
C LEU A 230 13.99 -2.30 5.74
N TRP A 231 14.16 -2.93 4.58
CA TRP A 231 14.74 -2.28 3.41
C TRP A 231 13.82 -1.21 2.83
N PHE A 232 12.50 -1.46 2.79
CA PHE A 232 11.53 -0.48 2.31
C PHE A 232 11.54 0.78 3.18
N ARG A 233 11.50 0.64 4.51
CA ARG A 233 11.57 1.77 5.46
C ARG A 233 12.90 2.50 5.41
N ALA A 234 14.00 1.78 5.16
CA ALA A 234 15.30 2.40 4.93
C ALA A 234 15.28 3.27 3.66
N GLY A 235 14.71 2.76 2.56
CA GLY A 235 14.57 3.52 1.32
C GLY A 235 13.67 4.75 1.48
N LEU A 236 12.49 4.59 2.10
CA LEU A 236 11.62 5.73 2.44
C LEU A 236 12.36 6.76 3.29
N SER A 237 13.10 6.33 4.32
CA SER A 237 13.91 7.23 5.14
C SER A 237 14.98 7.97 4.33
N ASN A 238 15.56 7.31 3.33
CA ASN A 238 16.57 7.92 2.46
C ASN A 238 15.99 9.05 1.63
N VAL A 239 14.75 8.94 1.13
CA VAL A 239 14.08 10.04 0.40
C VAL A 239 14.14 11.34 1.21
N TYR A 240 13.78 11.30 2.50
CA TYR A 240 13.84 12.47 3.38
C TYR A 240 15.28 12.93 3.66
N ARG A 241 16.20 11.99 3.92
CA ARG A 241 17.60 12.31 4.25
C ARG A 241 18.33 12.98 3.08
N ILE A 242 18.07 12.56 1.85
CA ILE A 242 18.69 13.12 0.64
C ILE A 242 18.39 14.63 0.54
N ILE A 243 17.13 15.02 0.81
CA ILE A 243 16.69 16.42 0.83
C ILE A 243 16.95 17.11 2.19
N ALA A 244 17.79 16.52 3.04
CA ALA A 244 18.19 17.03 4.36
C ALA A 244 17.02 17.26 5.35
N ILE A 245 15.92 16.50 5.20
CA ILE A 245 14.79 16.50 6.13
C ILE A 245 14.90 15.28 7.05
N LYS A 246 14.60 15.47 8.35
CA LYS A 246 14.53 14.35 9.30
C LYS A 246 13.36 13.44 8.91
N PRO A 247 13.57 12.12 8.74
CA PRO A 247 12.47 11.19 8.47
C PRO A 247 11.41 11.23 9.57
N PRO A 248 10.11 11.18 9.22
CA PRO A 248 9.03 10.95 10.18
C PRO A 248 9.29 9.72 11.07
N SER A 249 8.97 9.82 12.36
CA SER A 249 9.13 8.70 13.30
C SER A 249 8.26 7.50 12.93
N GLU A 250 7.11 7.74 12.29
CA GLU A 250 6.18 6.73 11.75
C GLU A 250 6.91 5.69 10.86
N ILE A 251 7.91 6.10 10.07
CA ILE A 251 8.68 5.20 9.18
C ILE A 251 9.58 4.24 9.97
N SER A 252 9.84 4.51 11.25
CA SER A 252 10.63 3.60 12.08
C SER A 252 9.81 2.40 12.57
N ILE A 253 8.48 2.48 12.48
CA ILE A 253 7.53 1.43 12.85
C ILE A 253 7.38 0.46 11.67
N PRO A 254 7.50 -0.86 11.86
CA PRO A 254 7.26 -1.83 10.80
C PRO A 254 5.87 -1.71 10.19
N PHE A 255 5.75 -1.82 8.87
CA PHE A 255 4.45 -1.78 8.17
C PHE A 255 3.71 -3.11 8.20
N PHE A 256 4.38 -4.17 8.64
CA PHE A 256 3.78 -5.45 8.91
C PHE A 256 4.27 -5.96 10.26
N VAL A 257 3.39 -6.66 10.98
CA VAL A 257 3.73 -7.29 12.24
C VAL A 257 3.68 -8.81 12.05
N SER A 258 4.78 -9.49 12.35
CA SER A 258 4.82 -10.95 12.37
C SER A 258 4.38 -11.46 13.73
N ALA A 259 3.31 -12.27 13.77
CA ALA A 259 2.86 -12.96 14.98
C ALA A 259 3.95 -13.79 15.66
N ASP A 260 4.96 -14.28 14.91
CA ASP A 260 6.02 -15.15 15.42
C ASP A 260 6.96 -14.48 16.44
N ASN A 261 7.06 -13.14 16.45
CA ASN A 261 7.87 -12.41 17.44
C ASN A 261 7.07 -11.93 18.65
N LEU A 262 5.77 -12.19 18.65
CA LEU A 262 4.89 -11.79 19.73
C LEU A 262 4.57 -13.04 20.53
N PHE A 263 4.79 -12.96 21.84
CA PHE A 263 4.24 -13.96 22.76
C PHE A 263 2.73 -13.72 22.85
N LEU A 264 2.00 -14.02 21.77
CA LEU A 264 0.55 -13.96 21.75
C LEU A 264 0.05 -15.21 22.46
N PRO A 265 -0.66 -15.05 23.60
CA PRO A 265 -1.37 -16.18 24.18
C PRO A 265 -2.36 -16.71 23.14
N SER A 266 -2.37 -18.02 22.91
CA SER A 266 -3.35 -18.64 22.01
C SER A 266 -4.78 -18.29 22.45
N PRO A 267 -5.74 -18.08 21.53
CA PRO A 267 -7.17 -17.95 21.88
C PRO A 267 -7.71 -19.14 22.68
N THR A 268 -6.99 -20.27 22.71
CA THR A 268 -7.29 -21.47 23.51
C THR A 268 -6.65 -21.48 24.91
N THR A 269 -5.93 -20.42 25.31
CA THR A 269 -5.45 -20.32 26.69
C THR A 269 -6.64 -20.07 27.61
N ASN A 270 -6.83 -20.94 28.60
CA ASN A 270 -7.84 -20.75 29.68
C ASN A 270 -7.61 -19.46 30.52
N GLU A 271 -6.64 -18.63 30.14
CA GLU A 271 -6.29 -17.37 30.79
C GLU A 271 -7.22 -16.23 30.38
N TYR A 272 -7.72 -16.22 29.14
CA TYR A 272 -8.54 -15.13 28.60
C TYR A 272 -9.98 -15.57 28.36
N ILE A 273 -10.91 -14.71 28.77
CA ILE A 273 -12.34 -14.91 28.57
C ILE A 273 -12.80 -14.30 27.24
N VAL A 274 -12.08 -13.28 26.77
CA VAL A 274 -12.21 -12.68 25.44
C VAL A 274 -10.80 -12.46 24.91
N PHE A 275 -10.52 -12.93 23.69
CA PHE A 275 -9.27 -12.70 23.00
C PHE A 275 -9.52 -12.64 21.49
N PHE A 276 -9.07 -11.59 20.83
CA PHE A 276 -9.10 -11.46 19.37
C PHE A 276 -7.87 -10.70 18.89
N ASN A 277 -7.49 -10.96 17.63
CA ASN A 277 -6.26 -10.45 17.04
C ASN A 277 -6.50 -9.95 15.61
N ASP A 278 -5.49 -9.24 15.10
CA ASP A 278 -5.49 -8.62 13.78
C ASP A 278 -5.46 -9.64 12.62
N GLU A 279 -4.96 -10.86 12.84
CA GLU A 279 -4.77 -11.84 11.75
C GLU A 279 -6.03 -12.66 11.41
N SER A 280 -6.99 -12.80 12.33
CA SER A 280 -8.12 -13.73 12.15
C SER A 280 -9.48 -13.11 11.81
N ASP A 281 -9.69 -11.82 12.08
CA ASP A 281 -10.98 -11.15 11.83
C ASP A 281 -10.91 -10.28 10.56
N LYS A 282 -11.63 -10.72 9.53
CA LYS A 282 -11.59 -10.17 8.16
C LYS A 282 -12.36 -8.84 8.00
N ASP A 283 -12.85 -8.28 9.10
CA ASP A 283 -14.00 -7.38 9.07
C ASP A 283 -13.69 -5.95 9.50
N ILE A 284 -12.41 -5.55 9.45
CA ILE A 284 -11.95 -4.25 9.95
C ILE A 284 -11.01 -3.55 8.94
N ILE A 285 -11.18 -2.23 8.79
CA ILE A 285 -10.27 -1.35 8.03
C ILE A 285 -9.12 -0.97 8.96
N LEU A 286 -7.99 -1.63 8.76
CA LEU A 286 -6.74 -1.37 9.47
C LEU A 286 -6.02 -0.19 8.82
N SER A 287 -5.63 0.79 9.62
CA SER A 287 -4.84 1.92 9.13
C SER A 287 -3.35 1.82 9.51
N SER A 288 -2.93 0.98 10.48
CA SER A 288 -1.50 0.85 10.79
C SER A 288 -1.01 -0.45 11.49
N CYS A 289 -1.87 -1.40 11.87
CA CYS A 289 -1.49 -2.65 12.57
C CYS A 289 -0.65 -2.43 13.86
N ASN A 290 -0.88 -1.30 14.54
CA ASN A 290 -0.23 -0.98 15.81
C ASN A 290 -0.87 -1.70 16.99
N ILE A 291 -2.16 -2.01 16.93
CA ILE A 291 -2.92 -2.78 17.90
C ILE A 291 -2.98 -4.22 17.40
N ILE A 292 -2.19 -5.07 18.04
CA ILE A 292 -1.92 -6.44 17.58
C ILE A 292 -3.03 -7.39 18.04
N SER A 293 -3.39 -7.29 19.31
CA SER A 293 -4.46 -8.09 19.90
C SER A 293 -4.98 -7.46 21.19
N PHE A 294 -6.15 -7.92 21.59
CA PHE A 294 -6.81 -7.50 22.82
C PHE A 294 -7.30 -8.70 23.59
N GLY A 295 -7.04 -8.71 24.89
CA GLY A 295 -7.42 -9.77 25.81
C GLY A 295 -8.12 -9.23 27.06
N VAL A 296 -9.16 -9.93 27.51
CA VAL A 296 -9.86 -9.64 28.76
C VAL A 296 -9.85 -10.84 29.68
N GLN A 297 -9.46 -10.60 30.94
CA GLN A 297 -9.48 -11.61 32.00
C GLN A 297 -10.40 -11.15 33.13
N LYS A 298 -11.11 -12.08 33.76
CA LYS A 298 -11.91 -11.81 34.96
C LYS A 298 -11.34 -12.55 36.16
N SER A 299 -11.17 -11.82 37.26
CA SER A 299 -10.72 -12.35 38.55
C SER A 299 -11.69 -11.94 39.66
N THR A 300 -11.45 -12.43 40.88
CA THR A 300 -12.20 -11.97 42.07
C THR A 300 -11.92 -10.50 42.43
N LEU A 301 -10.85 -9.90 41.91
CA LEU A 301 -10.46 -8.52 42.20
C LEU A 301 -11.07 -7.52 41.20
N GLY A 302 -11.48 -7.97 40.02
CA GLY A 302 -11.90 -7.11 38.93
C GLY A 302 -11.65 -7.74 37.57
N ILE A 303 -11.67 -6.87 36.55
CA ILE A 303 -11.47 -7.22 35.15
C ILE A 303 -10.15 -6.63 34.70
N THR A 304 -9.26 -7.49 34.20
CA THR A 304 -7.96 -7.12 33.65
C THR A 304 -8.08 -6.99 32.14
N PHE A 305 -7.56 -5.90 31.60
CA PHE A 305 -7.49 -5.63 30.18
C PHE A 305 -6.04 -5.65 29.73
N ASN A 306 -5.78 -6.40 28.67
CA ASN A 306 -4.46 -6.59 28.09
C ASN A 306 -4.50 -6.13 26.63
N ILE A 307 -3.73 -5.10 26.31
CA ILE A 307 -3.57 -4.58 24.95
C ILE A 307 -2.16 -4.90 24.48
N PHE A 308 -2.05 -5.59 23.35
CA PHE A 308 -0.77 -5.89 22.73
C PHE A 308 -0.54 -4.88 21.61
N VAL A 309 0.55 -4.11 21.68
CA VAL A 309 0.82 -2.98 20.78
C VAL A 309 2.25 -2.98 20.25
N SER A 310 2.43 -2.69 18.95
CA SER A 310 3.74 -2.77 18.27
C SER A 310 4.71 -1.65 18.70
N SER A 311 4.20 -0.48 19.05
CA SER A 311 4.96 0.65 19.62
C SER A 311 4.03 1.59 20.40
N GLN A 312 4.57 2.37 21.34
CA GLN A 312 3.81 3.44 22.01
C GLN A 312 4.69 4.68 22.20
N GLU A 313 4.73 5.54 21.19
CA GLU A 313 5.18 6.92 21.40
C GLU A 313 4.06 7.89 21.00
N SER A 314 3.55 8.63 21.99
CA SER A 314 2.51 9.67 21.89
C SER A 314 1.08 9.26 21.47
N GLU A 315 0.83 7.97 21.22
CA GLU A 315 -0.46 7.43 20.82
C GLU A 315 -1.39 7.14 22.02
N VAL A 316 -2.70 7.27 21.82
CA VAL A 316 -3.75 6.91 22.78
C VAL A 316 -4.55 5.73 22.22
N VAL A 317 -4.82 4.72 23.05
CA VAL A 317 -5.70 3.61 22.68
C VAL A 317 -6.95 3.64 23.53
N ASP A 318 -8.11 3.72 22.90
CA ASP A 318 -9.39 3.64 23.57
C ASP A 318 -10.00 2.25 23.44
N ILE A 319 -10.63 1.77 24.50
CA ILE A 319 -11.46 0.57 24.52
C ILE A 319 -12.90 0.99 24.78
N TYR A 320 -13.76 0.83 23.79
CA TYR A 320 -15.20 1.06 23.87
C TYR A 320 -15.92 -0.25 24.17
N ILE A 321 -16.81 -0.24 25.15
CA ILE A 321 -17.47 -1.41 25.70
C ILE A 321 -18.99 -1.23 25.59
N ASP A 322 -19.61 -2.08 24.80
CA ASP A 322 -21.05 -2.31 24.80
C ASP A 322 -21.36 -3.46 25.76
N MET A 323 -21.95 -3.15 26.90
CA MET A 323 -22.20 -4.13 27.94
C MET A 323 -23.50 -4.91 27.76
N ASN A 324 -24.44 -4.39 26.97
CA ASN A 324 -25.81 -4.90 26.95
C ASN A 324 -26.29 -5.34 25.57
N LYS A 325 -25.53 -5.06 24.50
CA LYS A 325 -25.84 -5.39 23.11
C LYS A 325 -27.22 -4.91 22.68
N LYS A 326 -27.70 -3.80 23.26
CA LYS A 326 -29.01 -3.23 22.95
C LYS A 326 -28.84 -2.03 22.04
N ASN A 327 -29.51 -2.10 20.90
CA ASN A 327 -29.60 -1.01 19.96
C ASN A 327 -30.06 0.29 20.66
N ASN A 328 -29.38 1.39 20.38
CA ASN A 328 -29.64 2.72 20.95
C ASN A 328 -29.47 2.84 22.48
N ALA A 329 -28.82 1.87 23.13
CA ALA A 329 -28.31 2.04 24.47
C ALA A 329 -26.83 2.43 24.36
N GLY A 330 -26.48 3.67 24.72
CA GLY A 330 -25.09 4.13 24.72
C GLY A 330 -24.81 5.33 23.81
N GLU A 331 -23.52 5.58 23.60
CA GLU A 331 -22.99 6.62 22.71
C GLU A 331 -22.42 5.99 21.45
N THR A 332 -22.58 6.68 20.32
CA THR A 332 -21.99 6.25 19.04
C THR A 332 -20.72 7.04 18.73
N SER A 333 -20.60 8.26 19.24
CA SER A 333 -19.40 9.09 19.04
C SER A 333 -18.22 8.53 19.83
N PHE A 334 -17.00 8.66 19.30
CA PHE A 334 -15.81 8.44 20.11
C PHE A 334 -15.60 9.55 21.15
N LEU A 335 -14.66 9.33 22.09
CA LEU A 335 -14.35 10.30 23.13
C LEU A 335 -13.96 11.66 22.55
N LEU A 336 -14.16 12.72 23.34
CA LEU A 336 -13.93 14.08 22.86
C LEU A 336 -12.47 14.27 22.40
N GLY A 337 -12.30 14.75 21.17
CA GLY A 337 -11.00 14.94 20.54
C GLY A 337 -10.59 13.78 19.63
N HIS A 338 -11.31 12.65 19.67
CA HIS A 338 -11.09 11.50 18.80
C HIS A 338 -12.10 11.51 17.65
N LYS A 339 -11.62 11.46 16.41
CA LYS A 339 -12.46 11.53 15.21
C LYS A 339 -13.03 10.14 14.91
N GLY A 340 -14.32 10.06 14.58
CA GLY A 340 -14.99 8.81 14.24
C GLY A 340 -16.26 8.58 15.06
N PHE A 341 -17.07 7.64 14.62
CA PHE A 341 -18.22 7.15 15.35
C PHE A 341 -18.55 5.71 14.95
N THR A 342 -19.23 5.00 15.84
CA THR A 342 -19.77 3.65 15.65
C THR A 342 -21.22 3.72 15.18
N ASP A 343 -21.77 2.60 14.71
CA ASP A 343 -23.19 2.51 14.39
C ASP A 343 -24.05 2.34 15.66
N MET A 344 -25.37 2.37 15.48
CA MET A 344 -26.32 2.21 16.60
C MET A 344 -26.33 0.79 17.19
N LEU A 345 -25.78 -0.20 16.48
CA LEU A 345 -25.66 -1.59 16.95
C LEU A 345 -24.43 -1.79 17.83
N SER A 346 -23.46 -0.87 17.72
CA SER A 346 -22.19 -0.87 18.45
C SER A 346 -22.07 0.39 19.33
N ALA A 347 -23.20 0.90 19.82
CA ALA A 347 -23.23 1.98 20.77
C ALA A 347 -22.64 1.51 22.10
N TRP A 348 -21.75 2.29 22.70
CA TRP A 348 -20.99 1.89 23.88
C TRP A 348 -21.51 2.56 25.15
N GLU A 349 -21.45 1.87 26.30
CA GLU A 349 -21.78 2.47 27.60
C GLU A 349 -20.57 2.90 28.41
N TYR A 350 -19.44 2.24 28.20
CA TYR A 350 -18.18 2.57 28.83
C TYR A 350 -17.10 2.73 27.78
N ALA A 351 -16.18 3.64 28.04
CA ALA A 351 -14.96 3.78 27.27
C ALA A 351 -13.78 3.84 28.24
N ILE A 352 -12.64 3.28 27.86
CA ILE A 352 -11.41 3.36 28.63
C ILE A 352 -10.36 3.95 27.72
N SER A 353 -9.91 5.16 28.04
CA SER A 353 -8.82 5.79 27.29
C SER A 353 -7.49 5.47 27.95
N VAL A 354 -6.60 4.81 27.21
CA VAL A 354 -5.31 4.32 27.68
C VAL A 354 -4.21 5.19 27.10
N SER A 355 -3.60 5.98 27.97
CA SER A 355 -2.48 6.86 27.65
C SER A 355 -1.13 6.16 27.91
N THR A 356 -0.04 6.90 27.74
CA THR A 356 1.28 6.40 28.10
C THR A 356 1.49 6.21 29.60
N ALA A 357 0.65 6.81 30.45
CA ALA A 357 0.84 6.84 31.91
C ALA A 357 -0.31 6.17 32.70
N ASP A 358 -1.53 6.20 32.18
CA ASP A 358 -2.73 5.79 32.90
C ASP A 358 -3.84 5.29 31.96
N ALA A 359 -4.84 4.65 32.57
CA ALA A 359 -6.10 4.28 31.91
C ALA A 359 -7.25 5.02 32.60
N CYS A 360 -8.01 5.82 31.85
CA CYS A 360 -9.15 6.58 32.36
C CYS A 360 -10.47 5.92 31.93
N LEU A 361 -11.30 5.53 32.90
CA LEU A 361 -12.64 4.98 32.65
C LEU A 361 -13.65 6.11 32.52
N TYR A 362 -14.41 6.08 31.43
CA TYR A 362 -15.54 6.95 31.13
C TYR A 362 -16.83 6.14 31.10
N ARG A 363 -17.94 6.82 31.41
CA ARG A 363 -19.29 6.27 31.26
C ARG A 363 -20.16 7.20 30.46
N TYR A 364 -20.95 6.59 29.58
CA TYR A 364 -21.99 7.25 28.83
C TYR A 364 -22.96 8.03 29.73
N ASN A 365 -23.32 9.24 29.28
CA ASN A 365 -24.26 10.11 29.97
C ASN A 365 -25.32 10.62 28.98
N HIS A 366 -26.56 10.15 29.13
CA HIS A 366 -27.71 10.58 28.31
C HIS A 366 -28.00 12.10 28.30
N ARG A 367 -27.40 12.91 29.20
CA ARG A 367 -27.62 14.36 29.30
C ARG A 367 -26.46 15.21 28.76
N GLY A 368 -25.41 14.61 28.20
CA GLY A 368 -24.26 15.37 27.72
C GLY A 368 -23.04 14.50 27.45
N PHE A 369 -21.84 15.06 27.60
CA PHE A 369 -20.61 14.34 27.31
C PHE A 369 -20.37 13.16 28.28
N PRO A 370 -19.68 12.11 27.81
CA PRO A 370 -19.22 11.02 28.65
C PRO A 370 -18.48 11.54 29.89
N THR A 371 -18.76 10.95 31.05
CA THR A 371 -18.22 11.41 32.33
C THR A 371 -17.04 10.55 32.75
N ALA A 372 -15.89 11.17 33.02
CA ALA A 372 -14.73 10.49 33.59
C ALA A 372 -15.05 10.00 35.01
N ILE A 373 -14.87 8.71 35.25
CA ILE A 373 -15.14 8.06 36.54
C ILE A 373 -13.86 7.99 37.38
N LYS A 374 -12.80 7.39 36.83
CA LYS A 374 -11.59 7.06 37.60
C LYS A 374 -10.38 6.81 36.70
N LEU A 375 -9.20 7.17 37.21
CA LEU A 375 -7.90 6.81 36.65
C LEU A 375 -7.35 5.55 37.31
N PHE A 376 -6.78 4.67 36.50
CA PHE A 376 -6.15 3.41 36.88
C PHE A 376 -4.69 3.40 36.41
N SER A 377 -3.82 2.81 37.24
CA SER A 377 -2.42 2.63 36.86
C SER A 377 -2.29 1.50 35.84
N ILE A 378 -1.46 1.72 34.83
CA ILE A 378 -1.11 0.72 33.83
C ILE A 378 0.24 0.08 34.16
N LYS A 379 0.41 -1.18 33.78
CA LYS A 379 1.68 -1.88 33.78
C LYS A 379 2.09 -2.11 32.33
N LYS A 380 3.34 -1.83 32.01
CA LYS A 380 3.91 -2.05 30.68
C LYS A 380 4.98 -3.12 30.75
N GLU A 381 4.88 -4.12 29.90
CA GLU A 381 5.90 -5.14 29.72
C GLU A 381 6.48 -5.01 28.30
N SER A 382 7.50 -4.15 28.15
CA SER A 382 8.08 -3.82 26.84
C SER A 382 8.64 -5.03 26.09
N GLN A 383 9.07 -6.07 26.78
CA GLN A 383 9.55 -7.32 26.16
C GLN A 383 8.42 -8.15 25.53
N ARG A 384 7.18 -7.94 25.96
CA ARG A 384 5.99 -8.64 25.47
C ARG A 384 5.03 -7.73 24.72
N ASN A 385 5.40 -6.47 24.49
CA ASN A 385 4.54 -5.49 23.83
C ASN A 385 3.17 -5.34 24.51
N LEU A 386 3.12 -5.54 25.84
CA LEU A 386 1.88 -5.66 26.60
C LEU A 386 1.64 -4.41 27.47
N VAL A 387 0.42 -3.89 27.39
CA VAL A 387 -0.13 -2.93 28.35
C VAL A 387 -1.27 -3.60 29.12
N GLU A 388 -1.07 -3.76 30.43
CA GLU A 388 -2.03 -4.38 31.35
C GLU A 388 -2.59 -3.33 32.31
N PHE A 389 -3.89 -3.37 32.58
CA PHE A 389 -4.49 -2.65 33.70
C PHE A 389 -5.73 -3.36 34.25
N LEU A 390 -6.02 -3.10 35.53
CA LEU A 390 -7.12 -3.74 36.28
C LEU A 390 -8.19 -2.70 36.62
N ILE A 391 -9.44 -2.98 36.26
CA ILE A 391 -10.62 -2.24 36.72
C ILE A 391 -11.38 -3.08 37.76
N PRO A 392 -11.49 -2.61 39.01
CA PRO A 392 -12.26 -3.32 40.04
C PRO A 392 -13.75 -3.43 39.71
N GLU A 393 -14.39 -4.52 40.14
CA GLU A 393 -15.84 -4.77 39.90
C GLU A 393 -16.76 -3.69 40.52
N THR A 394 -16.24 -2.85 41.41
CA THR A 394 -16.98 -1.72 41.97
C THR A 394 -17.29 -0.65 40.91
N TYR A 395 -16.50 -0.58 39.83
CA TYR A 395 -16.64 0.43 38.77
C TYR A 395 -17.33 -0.10 37.51
N ILE A 396 -17.09 -1.36 37.14
CA ILE A 396 -17.74 -2.01 36.01
C ILE A 396 -18.16 -3.42 36.41
N ARG A 397 -19.45 -3.74 36.25
CA ARG A 397 -20.06 -5.01 36.72
C ARG A 397 -20.60 -5.81 35.57
N GLY A 398 -20.39 -7.12 35.57
CA GLY A 398 -21.00 -8.02 34.61
C GLY A 398 -20.07 -9.15 34.21
N ASN A 399 -20.40 -9.81 33.11
CA ASN A 399 -19.56 -10.84 32.54
C ASN A 399 -18.93 -10.31 31.23
N PRO A 400 -17.62 -10.04 31.20
CA PRO A 400 -16.90 -9.58 30.01
C PRO A 400 -17.07 -10.46 28.78
N ALA A 401 -17.37 -11.75 28.96
CA ALA A 401 -17.67 -12.68 27.86
C ALA A 401 -18.89 -12.28 27.03
N ASN A 402 -19.80 -11.50 27.60
CA ASN A 402 -21.08 -11.15 26.98
C ASN A 402 -21.09 -9.71 26.43
N TRP A 403 -19.96 -9.00 26.47
CA TRP A 403 -19.85 -7.61 26.04
C TRP A 403 -19.35 -7.54 24.59
N GLY A 404 -19.68 -6.45 23.89
CA GLY A 404 -19.04 -6.05 22.63
C GLY A 404 -17.87 -5.12 22.90
N TYR A 405 -16.83 -5.19 22.05
CA TYR A 405 -15.63 -4.39 22.19
C TYR A 405 -15.22 -3.77 20.87
N ILE A 406 -14.81 -2.49 20.93
CA ILE A 406 -14.09 -1.79 19.88
C ILE A 406 -12.85 -1.18 20.51
N ILE A 407 -11.67 -1.49 19.97
CA ILE A 407 -10.40 -0.93 20.42
C ILE A 407 -9.88 -0.07 19.30
N ALA A 408 -9.72 1.23 19.53
CA ALA A 408 -9.32 2.19 18.51
C ALA A 408 -8.08 2.98 18.97
N GLY A 409 -7.10 3.09 18.08
CA GLY A 409 -5.88 3.86 18.25
C GLY A 409 -6.00 5.25 17.63
N PHE A 410 -5.60 6.28 18.37
CA PHE A 410 -5.66 7.68 17.95
C PHE A 410 -4.30 8.38 18.01
N LEU A 411 -4.00 9.12 16.94
CA LEU A 411 -2.87 10.04 16.89
C LEU A 411 -3.15 11.27 17.78
N PRO A 412 -2.12 12.05 18.17
CA PRO A 412 -2.31 13.31 18.91
C PRO A 412 -3.26 14.31 18.24
N THR A 413 -3.44 14.20 16.91
CA THR A 413 -4.38 15.02 16.12
C THR A 413 -5.84 14.59 16.26
N GLY A 414 -6.10 13.45 16.91
CA GLY A 414 -7.41 12.81 17.01
C GLY A 414 -7.78 11.90 15.84
N ASP A 415 -6.91 11.78 14.83
CA ASP A 415 -7.13 10.87 13.70
C ASP A 415 -6.94 9.41 14.13
N ILE A 416 -7.80 8.52 13.65
CA ILE A 416 -7.68 7.08 13.88
C ILE A 416 -6.46 6.57 13.09
N PHE A 417 -5.57 5.84 13.76
CA PHE A 417 -4.49 5.10 13.08
C PHE A 417 -4.72 3.59 13.09
N ASP A 418 -5.54 3.06 14.00
CA ASP A 418 -5.82 1.62 14.03
C ASP A 418 -7.13 1.29 14.74
N ILE A 419 -7.71 0.13 14.43
CA ILE A 419 -8.93 -0.33 15.10
C ILE A 419 -9.05 -1.85 15.02
N ILE A 420 -9.54 -2.49 16.08
CA ILE A 420 -9.97 -3.90 16.10
C ILE A 420 -11.27 -4.05 16.90
N GLY A 421 -12.11 -5.06 16.61
CA GLY A 421 -13.40 -5.25 17.27
C GLY A 421 -13.86 -6.71 17.32
N ASN A 422 -14.80 -7.01 18.23
CA ASN A 422 -15.35 -8.36 18.43
C ASN A 422 -16.87 -8.33 18.66
N ASP A 423 -17.59 -9.28 18.07
CA ASP A 423 -19.05 -9.49 18.20
C ASP A 423 -19.93 -8.34 17.64
N ILE A 424 -19.51 -7.72 16.53
CA ILE A 424 -20.21 -6.61 15.86
C ILE A 424 -20.96 -7.11 14.60
N PRO A 425 -22.27 -6.84 14.42
CA PRO A 425 -23.04 -7.35 13.27
C PRO A 425 -22.60 -6.74 11.93
N LEU A 426 -22.20 -7.60 10.98
CA LEU A 426 -21.36 -7.20 9.85
C LEU A 426 -22.02 -6.74 8.55
N GLN A 427 -23.34 -6.54 8.53
CA GLN A 427 -23.99 -6.16 7.27
C GLN A 427 -24.25 -4.65 7.11
N ASP A 428 -24.13 -3.85 8.17
CA ASP A 428 -24.33 -2.38 8.10
C ASP A 428 -23.49 -1.56 9.11
N ALA A 429 -22.52 -2.17 9.81
CA ALA A 429 -21.69 -1.50 10.82
C ALA A 429 -20.59 -0.65 10.19
N ILE A 430 -20.98 0.49 9.62
CA ILE A 430 -20.05 1.49 9.12
C ILE A 430 -19.55 2.31 10.31
N ILE A 431 -18.32 2.05 10.77
CA ILE A 431 -17.54 3.06 11.49
C ILE A 431 -17.23 4.16 10.48
N GLN A 432 -18.05 5.21 10.45
CA GLN A 432 -17.88 6.32 9.54
C GLN A 432 -16.86 7.29 10.15
N VAL A 433 -15.66 7.30 9.59
CA VAL A 433 -14.68 8.36 9.86
C VAL A 433 -15.18 9.63 9.15
N PRO A 434 -15.47 10.74 9.85
CA PRO A 434 -15.92 11.97 9.21
C PRO A 434 -14.75 12.70 8.55
N ALA A 435 -14.22 12.12 7.47
CA ALA A 435 -13.40 12.77 6.43
C ALA A 435 -13.16 11.87 5.20
N LEU A 436 -14.19 11.16 4.69
CA LEU A 436 -14.13 10.54 3.34
C LEU A 436 -15.41 10.77 2.50
N ARG A 437 -16.24 11.74 2.88
CA ARG A 437 -17.19 12.36 1.94
C ARG A 437 -16.65 13.75 1.58
N MET A 438 -15.72 13.77 0.62
CA MET A 438 -15.52 14.99 -0.15
C MET A 438 -16.83 15.35 -0.86
N LYS A 439 -17.12 16.64 -0.88
CA LYS A 439 -18.10 17.20 -1.82
C LYS A 439 -17.58 17.12 -3.24
#